data_AF-A0A8H4BIT3-F1
#
_entry.id   AF-A0A8H4BIT3-F1
#
_cell.length_a   1.000
_cell.length_b   1.000
_cell.length_c   1.000
_cell.angle_alpha   90.00
_cell.angle_beta   90.00
_cell.angle_gamma   90.00
#
_symmetry.space_group_name_H-M   'P 1'
#
loop_
_entity.id
_entity.type
_entity.pdbx_description
1 polymer ?
#
loop_
_entity_poly.entity_id
_entity_poly.type
_entity_poly.pdbx_seq_one_letter_code
_entity_poly.pdbx_strand_id
1 'polypeptide(L)'
;MAHRLPTWDNEDNNKLKRDLYQDLNDFWKLAIQTTSSNLRQGECYSSESVSDWAKSLAQHNSFTHGYFTEAVHDFTRHLGYMIGLPAVSNEMTEAANVASATPVCHLAPLEPTLTSASVVGARR
;
A
#
# COMPACT_ATOMS: atom_id res chain seq x y z
N MET A 1 -9.17 -20.48 8.02
CA MET A 1 -10.06 -21.13 9.00
C MET A 1 -11.52 -20.70 8.82
N ALA A 2 -11.85 -19.40 8.79
CA ALA A 2 -13.22 -18.90 8.59
C ALA A 2 -13.95 -19.46 7.35
N HIS A 3 -13.25 -19.63 6.23
CA HIS A 3 -13.80 -20.19 4.99
C HIS A 3 -14.32 -21.63 5.08
N ARG A 4 -13.92 -22.37 6.12
CA ARG A 4 -14.35 -23.77 6.31
C ARG A 4 -15.64 -23.89 7.12
N LEU A 5 -16.19 -22.78 7.61
CA LEU A 5 -17.45 -22.80 8.36
C LEU A 5 -18.60 -23.20 7.43
N PRO A 6 -19.45 -24.16 7.84
CA PRO A 6 -20.62 -24.57 7.06
C PRO A 6 -21.57 -23.39 6.86
N THR A 7 -22.25 -23.40 5.73
CA THR A 7 -23.39 -22.51 5.48
C THR A 7 -24.65 -23.28 5.89
N TRP A 8 -25.43 -22.69 6.80
CA TRP A 8 -26.68 -23.26 7.28
C TRP A 8 -27.87 -22.62 6.58
N ASP A 9 -28.99 -23.32 6.48
CA ASP A 9 -30.24 -22.71 5.99
C ASP A 9 -30.80 -21.68 6.99
N ASN A 10 -30.45 -21.82 8.27
CA ASN A 10 -30.78 -20.84 9.29
C ASN A 10 -29.77 -19.69 9.31
N GLU A 11 -30.26 -18.48 9.01
CA GLU A 11 -29.50 -17.24 8.98
C GLU A 11 -28.86 -16.86 10.33
N ASP A 12 -29.44 -17.28 11.45
CA ASP A 12 -28.89 -17.02 12.79
C ASP A 12 -27.57 -17.77 13.00
N ASN A 13 -27.48 -19.00 12.48
CA ASN A 13 -26.25 -19.79 12.55
C ASN A 13 -25.15 -19.24 11.63
N ASN A 14 -25.54 -18.56 10.54
CA ASN A 14 -24.61 -17.86 9.65
C ASN A 14 -24.12 -16.53 10.23
N LYS A 15 -24.80 -15.98 11.25
CA LYS A 15 -24.40 -14.71 11.88
C LYS A 15 -22.97 -14.77 12.41
N LEU A 16 -22.60 -15.86 13.11
CA LEU A 16 -21.25 -16.05 13.63
C LEU A 16 -20.19 -15.99 12.52
N LYS A 17 -20.47 -16.59 11.37
CA LYS A 17 -19.58 -16.58 10.21
C LYS A 17 -19.43 -15.16 9.62
N ARG A 18 -20.54 -14.40 9.54
CA ARG A 18 -20.52 -12.99 9.10
C ARG A 18 -19.75 -12.10 10.07
N ASP A 19 -20.04 -12.21 11.36
CA ASP A 19 -19.35 -11.46 12.42
C ASP A 19 -17.84 -11.72 12.36
N LEU A 20 -17.44 -13.00 12.21
CA LEU A 20 -16.04 -13.36 12.06
C LEU A 20 -15.38 -12.73 10.82
N TYR A 21 -16.08 -12.67 9.68
CA TYR A 21 -15.56 -11.98 8.50
C TYR A 21 -15.43 -10.47 8.71
N GLN A 22 -16.36 -9.87 9.45
CA GLN A 22 -16.28 -8.45 9.82
C GLN A 22 -15.05 -8.18 10.70
N ASP A 23 -14.87 -8.96 11.76
CA ASP A 23 -13.71 -8.83 12.66
C ASP A 23 -12.38 -8.99 11.92
N LEU A 24 -12.32 -9.93 10.97
CA LEU A 24 -11.14 -10.12 10.12
C LEU A 24 -10.90 -8.93 9.19
N ASN A 25 -11.95 -8.35 8.61
CA ASN A 25 -11.82 -7.16 7.76
C ASN A 25 -11.29 -5.97 8.57
N ASP A 26 -11.81 -5.77 9.78
CA ASP A 26 -11.37 -4.69 10.66
C ASP A 26 -9.92 -4.90 11.14
N PHE A 27 -9.53 -6.14 11.42
CA PHE A 27 -8.14 -6.48 11.71
C PHE A 27 -7.21 -6.14 10.54
N TRP A 28 -7.60 -6.46 9.30
CA TRP A 28 -6.81 -6.10 8.12
C TRP A 28 -6.65 -4.59 7.97
N LYS A 29 -7.73 -3.82 8.15
CA LYS A 29 -7.68 -2.36 8.10
C LYS A 29 -6.72 -1.80 9.14
N LEU A 30 -6.78 -2.30 10.37
CA LEU A 30 -5.86 -1.90 11.44
C LEU A 30 -4.40 -2.23 11.08
N ALA A 31 -4.13 -3.45 10.61
CA ALA A 31 -2.79 -3.86 10.21
C ALA A 31 -2.22 -2.97 9.10
N ILE A 32 -3.01 -2.66 8.07
CA ILE A 32 -2.62 -1.76 6.97
C ILE A 32 -2.27 -0.36 7.50
N GLN A 33 -3.12 0.19 8.38
CA GLN A 33 -2.90 1.51 8.97
C GLN A 33 -1.64 1.53 9.85
N THR A 34 -1.42 0.50 10.66
CA THR A 34 -0.23 0.35 11.49
C THR A 34 1.03 0.25 10.63
N THR A 35 1.05 -0.63 9.62
CA THR A 35 2.18 -0.77 8.70
C THR A 35 2.47 0.54 7.96
N SER A 36 1.43 1.24 7.49
CA SER A 36 1.57 2.56 6.86
C SER A 36 2.13 3.62 7.83
N SER A 37 1.74 3.57 9.10
CA SER A 37 2.31 4.43 10.15
C SER A 37 3.79 4.11 10.38
N ASN A 38 4.16 2.84 10.50
CA ASN A 38 5.54 2.42 10.75
C ASN A 38 6.47 2.73 9.57
N LEU A 39 5.98 2.58 8.33
CA LEU A 39 6.71 3.01 7.12
C LEU A 39 7.08 4.50 7.18
N ARG A 40 6.13 5.34 7.62
CA ARG A 40 6.37 6.79 7.80
C ARG A 40 7.37 7.10 8.91
N GLN A 41 7.56 6.16 9.85
CA GLN A 41 8.54 6.26 10.93
C GLN A 41 9.91 5.67 10.54
N GLY A 42 10.05 5.12 9.33
CA GLY A 42 11.32 4.62 8.79
C GLY A 42 11.48 3.10 8.82
N GLU A 43 10.44 2.33 9.16
CA GLU A 43 10.48 0.89 8.89
C GLU A 43 10.52 0.60 7.39
N CYS A 44 11.19 -0.49 7.02
CA CYS A 44 11.32 -0.94 5.64
C CYS A 44 10.66 -2.30 5.48
N TYR A 45 9.78 -2.41 4.49
CA TYR A 45 9.20 -3.68 4.05
C TYR A 45 9.57 -3.92 2.60
N SER A 46 9.84 -5.17 2.23
CA SER A 46 10.14 -5.49 0.84
C SER A 46 8.88 -5.41 -0.02
N SER A 47 9.04 -4.98 -1.27
CA SER A 47 7.95 -4.96 -2.25
C SER A 47 7.34 -6.36 -2.44
N GLU A 48 8.15 -7.42 -2.33
CA GLU A 48 7.69 -8.82 -2.38
C GLU A 48 6.70 -9.15 -1.25
N SER A 49 7.03 -8.83 0.00
CA SER A 49 6.14 -9.09 1.13
C SER A 49 4.83 -8.32 1.00
N VAL A 50 4.90 -7.05 0.59
CA VAL A 50 3.71 -6.22 0.35
C VAL A 50 2.87 -6.80 -0.80
N SER A 51 3.51 -7.35 -1.85
CA SER A 51 2.82 -8.00 -2.96
C SER A 51 2.07 -9.26 -2.49
N ASP A 52 2.67 -10.06 -1.63
CA ASP A 52 2.04 -11.27 -1.11
C ASP A 52 0.86 -10.98 -0.19
N TRP A 53 0.93 -9.89 0.60
CA TRP A 53 -0.22 -9.41 1.36
C TRP A 53 -1.35 -8.96 0.45
N ALA A 54 -1.05 -8.23 -0.64
CA ALA A 54 -2.04 -7.82 -1.63
C ALA A 54 -2.75 -9.03 -2.26
N LYS A 55 -1.98 -10.04 -2.68
CA LYS A 55 -2.52 -11.30 -3.25
C LYS A 55 -3.41 -12.02 -2.25
N SER A 56 -2.96 -12.16 -1.00
CA SER A 56 -3.72 -12.82 0.07
C SER A 56 -5.04 -12.10 0.33
N LEU A 57 -5.01 -10.77 0.47
CA LEU A 57 -6.19 -9.97 0.71
C LEU A 57 -7.19 -10.03 -0.45
N ALA A 58 -6.71 -9.97 -1.70
CA ALA A 58 -7.55 -10.14 -2.89
C ALA A 58 -8.21 -11.53 -2.93
N GLN A 59 -7.45 -12.59 -2.64
CA GLN A 59 -8.00 -13.95 -2.53
C GLN A 59 -9.10 -14.02 -1.47
N HIS A 60 -8.84 -13.48 -0.27
CA HIS A 60 -9.84 -13.43 0.80
C HIS A 60 -11.11 -12.69 0.37
N ASN A 61 -10.97 -11.54 -0.30
CA ASN A 61 -12.12 -10.78 -0.79
C ASN A 61 -12.97 -11.56 -1.79
N SER A 62 -12.32 -12.25 -2.73
CA SER A 62 -13.01 -13.11 -3.71
C SER A 62 -13.75 -14.27 -3.03
N PHE A 63 -13.12 -14.95 -2.06
CA PHE A 63 -13.73 -16.07 -1.33
C PHE A 63 -14.96 -15.64 -0.51
N THR A 64 -14.99 -14.41 -0.03
CA THR A 64 -16.09 -13.89 0.77
C THR A 64 -17.09 -13.07 0.00
N HIS A 65 -17.07 -13.06 -1.34
CA HIS A 65 -18.01 -12.24 -2.13
C HIS A 65 -17.98 -10.74 -1.77
N GLY A 66 -16.79 -10.18 -1.47
CA GLY A 66 -16.64 -8.74 -1.29
C GLY A 66 -16.56 -8.23 0.16
N TYR A 67 -16.64 -9.07 1.20
CA TYR A 67 -16.53 -8.62 2.60
C TYR A 67 -15.22 -7.88 2.93
N PHE A 68 -14.12 -8.12 2.21
CA PHE A 68 -12.84 -7.46 2.44
C PHE A 68 -12.59 -6.27 1.51
N THR A 69 -13.62 -5.80 0.79
CA THR A 69 -13.46 -4.73 -0.22
C THR A 69 -12.91 -3.44 0.40
N GLU A 70 -13.35 -3.10 1.61
CA GLU A 70 -12.82 -1.93 2.32
C GLU A 70 -11.34 -2.09 2.65
N ALA A 71 -10.92 -3.24 3.18
CA ALA A 71 -9.52 -3.52 3.43
C ALA A 71 -8.68 -3.49 2.15
N VAL A 72 -9.20 -4.00 1.01
CA VAL A 72 -8.53 -3.93 -0.29
C VAL A 72 -8.34 -2.48 -0.74
N HIS A 73 -9.36 -1.64 -0.56
CA HIS A 73 -9.28 -0.22 -0.89
C HIS A 73 -8.26 0.51 0.01
N ASP A 74 -8.29 0.25 1.31
CA ASP A 74 -7.34 0.82 2.25
C ASP A 74 -5.90 0.36 1.97
N PHE A 75 -5.71 -0.91 1.61
CA PHE A 75 -4.42 -1.44 1.19
C PHE A 75 -3.90 -0.69 -0.02
N THR A 76 -4.73 -0.58 -1.07
CA THR A 76 -4.34 0.09 -2.31
C THR A 76 -3.99 1.55 -2.08
N ARG A 77 -4.75 2.24 -1.22
CA ARG A 77 -4.51 3.64 -0.85
C ARG A 77 -3.19 3.83 -0.09
N HIS A 78 -2.89 2.98 0.87
CA HIS A 78 -1.78 3.21 1.82
C HIS A 78 -0.48 2.49 1.46
N LEU A 79 -0.55 1.34 0.78
CA LEU A 79 0.59 0.47 0.51
C LEU A 79 0.73 0.13 -0.98
N GLY A 80 -0.28 0.42 -1.80
CA GLY A 80 -0.29 0.07 -3.23
C GLY A 80 0.90 0.64 -4.01
N TYR A 81 1.38 1.83 -3.67
CA TYR A 81 2.54 2.44 -4.32
C TYR A 81 3.82 1.60 -4.21
N MET A 82 3.97 0.80 -3.14
CA MET A 82 5.16 -0.04 -2.92
C MET A 82 5.26 -1.21 -3.92
N ILE A 83 4.15 -1.54 -4.57
CA ILE A 83 4.04 -2.63 -5.56
C ILE A 83 3.59 -2.10 -6.92
N GLY A 84 3.67 -0.79 -7.14
CA GLY A 84 3.36 -0.15 -8.42
C GLY A 84 1.86 -0.07 -8.74
N LEU A 85 0.97 -0.19 -7.75
CA LEU A 85 -0.46 0.03 -7.97
C LEU A 85 -0.76 1.54 -8.00
N PRO A 86 -1.63 1.98 -8.94
CA PRO A 86 -2.08 3.36 -8.96
C PRO A 86 -2.92 3.66 -7.71
N ALA A 87 -2.74 4.85 -7.14
CA ALA A 87 -3.57 5.31 -6.05
C ALA A 87 -5.02 5.44 -6.55
N VAL A 88 -5.93 4.68 -5.95
CA VAL A 88 -7.36 4.80 -6.24
C VAL A 88 -7.87 5.97 -5.42
N SER A 89 -7.85 7.16 -6.03
CA SER A 89 -8.63 8.29 -5.54
C SER A 89 -10.11 7.92 -5.71
N ASN A 90 -10.88 7.91 -4.63
CA ASN A 90 -12.35 7.81 -4.70
C ASN A 90 -12.89 9.12 -5.30
N GLU A 91 -12.66 9.34 -6.60
CA GLU A 91 -13.37 10.33 -7.38
C GLU A 91 -14.42 9.60 -8.20
N MET A 92 -15.67 9.80 -7.79
CA MET A 92 -16.84 9.37 -8.54
C MET A 92 -16.85 10.13 -9.87
N THR A 93 -16.53 9.40 -10.94
CA THR A 93 -16.64 9.71 -12.38
C THR A 93 -17.19 11.09 -12.78
N GLU A 94 -16.34 11.97 -13.32
CA GLU A 94 -16.69 12.77 -14.50
C GLU A 94 -15.44 12.94 -15.39
N ALA A 95 -15.62 12.73 -16.68
CA ALA A 95 -14.57 12.62 -17.67
C ALA A 95 -13.82 13.94 -17.91
N ALA A 96 -12.49 13.86 -18.07
CA ALA A 96 -11.75 14.32 -19.25
C ALA A 96 -10.28 14.63 -18.90
N ASN A 97 -9.38 13.87 -19.51
CA ASN A 97 -8.10 14.33 -20.05
C ASN A 97 -7.34 15.42 -19.25
N VAL A 98 -6.41 15.02 -18.37
CA VAL A 98 -5.21 15.83 -18.11
C VAL A 98 -3.98 14.93 -18.06
N ALA A 99 -3.02 15.34 -18.89
CA ALA A 99 -1.76 14.72 -19.22
C ALA A 99 -0.92 14.19 -18.05
N SER A 100 -0.36 13.00 -18.31
CA SER A 100 0.96 12.52 -17.88
C SER A 100 1.86 13.57 -17.22
N ALA A 101 2.04 13.45 -15.91
CA ALA A 101 3.19 14.01 -15.20
C ALA A 101 3.88 12.87 -14.45
N THR A 102 4.90 12.29 -15.08
CA THR A 102 5.88 11.41 -14.42
C THR A 102 6.65 12.23 -13.38
N PRO A 103 6.71 11.82 -12.09
CA PRO A 103 7.67 12.39 -11.17
C PRO A 103 9.06 11.86 -11.55
N VAL A 104 9.89 12.73 -12.12
CA VAL A 104 11.31 12.47 -12.36
C VAL A 104 12.02 12.47 -11.00
N CYS A 105 12.50 11.31 -10.57
CA CYS A 105 13.46 11.23 -9.47
C CYS A 105 14.75 11.93 -9.92
N HIS A 106 15.04 13.12 -9.37
CA HIS A 106 16.31 13.80 -9.57
C HIS A 106 17.42 13.01 -8.86
N LEU A 107 18.06 12.09 -9.58
CA LEU A 107 19.38 11.57 -9.24
C LEU A 107 20.39 12.71 -9.37
N ALA A 108 21.02 13.07 -8.26
CA ALA A 108 22.15 14.00 -8.25
C ALA A 108 23.33 13.40 -9.04
N PRO A 109 23.94 14.15 -9.97
CA PRO A 109 25.23 13.77 -10.52
C PRO A 109 26.35 14.18 -9.56
N LEU A 110 27.16 13.19 -9.17
CA LEU A 110 28.45 13.37 -8.51
C LEU A 110 29.40 14.11 -9.46
N GLU A 111 29.90 15.29 -9.08
CA GLU A 111 31.00 15.94 -9.78
C GLU A 111 32.36 15.50 -9.20
N PRO A 112 33.24 14.88 -9.99
CA PRO A 112 34.64 14.75 -9.65
C PRO A 112 35.43 15.84 -10.38
N THR A 113 35.72 16.96 -9.70
CA THR A 113 36.73 17.91 -10.19
C THR A 113 37.81 18.09 -9.14
N LEU A 114 38.83 17.22 -9.25
CA LEU A 114 40.17 17.50 -8.74
C LEU A 114 40.82 18.53 -9.68
N THR A 115 41.04 19.75 -9.20
CA THR A 115 42.07 20.62 -9.77
C THR A 115 42.86 21.30 -8.66
N SER A 116 44.17 21.09 -8.76
CA SER A 116 45.19 21.38 -7.76
C SER A 116 45.75 22.81 -7.89
N ALA A 117 46.14 23.35 -6.74
CA ALA A 117 47.14 24.41 -6.48
C ALA A 117 46.96 25.82 -7.07
N SER A 118 46.93 26.85 -6.19
CA SER A 118 48.17 27.55 -5.82
C SER A 118 47.95 28.51 -4.64
N VAL A 119 48.98 28.59 -3.80
CA VAL A 119 49.07 29.25 -2.49
C VAL A 119 49.20 30.78 -2.60
N VAL A 120 48.55 31.46 -1.64
CA VAL A 120 48.66 32.89 -1.33
C VAL A 120 50.10 33.28 -0.95
N GLY A 121 50.61 34.36 -1.54
CA GLY A 121 51.89 34.97 -1.14
C GLY A 121 51.87 36.49 -1.34
N ALA A 122 51.63 37.20 -0.24
CA ALA A 122 51.76 38.65 -0.12
C ALA A 122 53.23 39.12 -0.10
N ARG A 123 53.41 40.45 -0.14
CA ARG A 123 54.63 41.29 0.05
C ARG A 123 55.27 41.69 -1.31
N ARG A 124 55.60 42.94 -1.59
CA ARG A 124 55.74 44.17 -0.79
C ARG A 124 55.70 45.37 -1.75
#